data_AF-A0A0A2KP55-F1
#
_entry.id   AF-A0A0A2KP55-F1
#
_cell.length_a   1.000
_cell.length_b   1.000
_cell.length_c   1.000
_cell.angle_alpha   90.00
_cell.angle_beta   90.00
_cell.angle_gamma   90.00
#
_symmetry.space_group_name_H-M   'P 1'
#
loop_
_entity.id
_entity.type
_entity.pdbx_description
1 polymer ?
#
loop_
_entity_poly.entity_id
_entity_poly.type
_entity_poly.pdbx_seq_one_letter_code
_entity_poly.pdbx_strand_id
1 'polypeptide(L)'
;MHLKDDNDQVRTAAIDALSHRPCLSETIANRIVAILDERNSTKQAALQALKHLSNLPKTALDKIADCIKNRDPLIKTATINALGGRSYLSYSPDILNKIATYIHHADAGVEVGVTAGVIAAAIQAFSIGDLSILKDWLEVIALRINDGDKEVRNVIVQVLIRQSDLSEEHLNLLAARINDEDEKVRLGAVKFLERQKTLTDETLRIMASQIINLLNQREMLHSELLLRGLAHRFLLPLLLRSFKTHLAWYFRDGESYLETNNATKSRGRCDEVDIEVEMESAREEAGMPPVAVLYS
;
A
#
# COMPACT_ATOMS: atom_id res chain seq x y z
N MET A 1 -4.93 -29.13 27.73
CA MET A 1 -4.83 -28.25 26.54
C MET A 1 -6.04 -28.50 25.65
N HIS A 2 -6.97 -27.55 25.61
CA HIS A 2 -8.35 -27.69 25.10
C HIS A 2 -8.48 -27.67 23.56
N LEU A 3 -7.48 -28.17 22.82
CA LEU A 3 -7.56 -28.28 21.36
C LEU A 3 -8.57 -29.32 20.85
N LYS A 4 -9.18 -30.11 21.75
CA LYS A 4 -10.22 -31.10 21.45
C LYS A 4 -11.51 -30.81 22.24
N ASP A 5 -11.69 -29.58 22.69
CA ASP A 5 -12.88 -29.18 23.43
C ASP A 5 -14.11 -29.17 22.52
N ASP A 6 -15.27 -29.58 23.01
CA ASP A 6 -16.50 -29.60 22.22
C ASP A 6 -16.97 -28.19 21.85
N ASN A 7 -16.56 -27.17 22.62
CA ASN A 7 -16.90 -25.79 22.37
C ASN A 7 -15.91 -25.12 21.39
N ASP A 8 -16.42 -24.71 20.22
CA ASP A 8 -15.66 -24.03 19.17
C ASP A 8 -14.95 -22.76 19.68
N GLN A 9 -15.57 -21.99 20.60
CA GLN A 9 -14.94 -20.79 21.18
C GLN A 9 -13.77 -21.13 22.09
N VAL A 10 -13.87 -22.23 22.86
CA VAL A 10 -12.80 -22.70 23.74
C VAL A 10 -11.64 -23.23 22.90
N ARG A 11 -11.91 -23.92 21.79
CA ARG A 11 -10.88 -24.31 20.82
C ARG A 11 -10.19 -23.09 20.21
N THR A 12 -10.94 -22.11 19.71
CA THR A 12 -10.39 -20.88 19.14
C THR A 12 -9.51 -20.13 20.14
N ALA A 13 -9.97 -19.91 21.36
CA ALA A 13 -9.18 -19.25 22.40
C ALA A 13 -7.90 -20.03 22.74
N ALA A 14 -7.97 -21.37 22.76
CA ALA A 14 -6.78 -22.20 22.95
C ALA A 14 -5.78 -22.08 21.79
N ILE A 15 -6.26 -21.98 20.54
CA ILE A 15 -5.41 -21.77 19.36
C ILE A 15 -4.78 -20.37 19.38
N ASP A 16 -5.55 -19.33 19.71
CA ASP A 16 -5.07 -17.95 19.79
C ASP A 16 -4.01 -17.79 20.89
N ALA A 17 -4.16 -18.49 22.02
CA ALA A 17 -3.12 -18.53 23.06
C ALA A 17 -1.82 -19.19 22.58
N LEU A 18 -1.90 -20.11 21.61
CA LEU A 18 -0.75 -20.79 21.03
C LEU A 18 -0.10 -20.01 19.88
N SER A 19 -0.86 -19.21 19.13
CA SER A 19 -0.36 -18.42 17.99
C SER A 19 0.70 -17.38 18.38
N HIS A 20 0.68 -16.93 19.64
CA HIS A 20 1.63 -15.98 20.20
C HIS A 20 2.93 -16.63 20.71
N ARG A 21 3.07 -17.95 20.58
CA ARG A 21 4.27 -18.67 21.03
C ARG A 21 5.23 -18.92 19.85
N PRO A 22 6.45 -18.35 19.88
CA PRO A 22 7.40 -18.46 18.78
C PRO A 22 7.98 -19.87 18.58
N CYS A 23 7.82 -20.77 19.56
CA CYS A 23 8.28 -22.15 19.48
C CYS A 23 7.18 -23.10 19.95
N LEU A 24 6.48 -23.73 19.02
CA LEU A 24 5.58 -24.84 19.31
C LEU A 24 6.30 -26.16 19.02
N SER A 25 6.08 -27.17 19.87
CA SER A 25 6.58 -28.51 19.60
C SER A 25 5.89 -29.09 18.36
N GLU A 26 6.57 -30.01 17.66
CA GLU A 26 6.03 -30.71 16.50
C GLU A 26 4.67 -31.37 16.79
N THR A 27 4.49 -31.90 18.00
CA THR A 27 3.22 -32.48 18.46
C THR A 27 2.09 -31.45 18.50
N ILE A 28 2.38 -30.21 18.90
CA ILE A 28 1.39 -29.13 18.92
C ILE A 28 1.11 -28.64 17.50
N ALA A 29 2.14 -28.48 16.66
CA ALA A 29 1.96 -28.12 15.26
C ALA A 29 1.08 -29.14 14.53
N ASN A 30 1.34 -30.43 14.69
CA ASN A 30 0.54 -31.51 14.09
C ASN A 30 -0.91 -31.51 14.58
N ARG A 31 -1.16 -31.15 15.86
CA ARG A 31 -2.51 -30.98 16.38
C ARG A 31 -3.23 -29.80 15.74
N ILE A 32 -2.56 -28.66 15.56
CA ILE A 32 -3.16 -27.50 14.89
C ILE A 32 -3.44 -27.82 13.41
N VAL A 33 -2.55 -28.55 12.74
CA VAL A 33 -2.76 -29.01 11.35
C VAL A 33 -3.98 -29.94 11.25
N ALA A 34 -4.23 -30.80 12.24
CA ALA A 34 -5.42 -31.65 12.24
C ALA A 34 -6.75 -30.86 12.33
N ILE A 35 -6.73 -29.66 12.92
CA ILE A 35 -7.91 -28.78 13.01
C ILE A 35 -8.31 -28.25 11.62
N LEU A 36 -7.41 -28.28 10.63
CA LEU A 36 -7.73 -27.90 9.24
C LEU A 36 -8.81 -28.78 8.61
N ASP A 37 -9.01 -29.99 9.14
CA ASP A 37 -10.03 -30.93 8.69
C ASP A 37 -11.43 -30.65 9.31
N GLU A 38 -11.55 -29.67 10.22
CA GLU A 38 -12.79 -29.31 10.93
C GLU A 38 -13.65 -28.23 10.21
N ARG A 39 -14.53 -27.53 10.97
CA ARG A 39 -15.40 -26.43 10.50
C ARG A 39 -14.59 -25.17 10.19
N ASN A 40 -15.12 -24.29 9.33
CA ASN A 40 -14.44 -23.06 8.91
C ASN A 40 -14.02 -22.15 10.09
N SER A 41 -14.85 -22.00 11.12
CA SER A 41 -14.52 -21.17 12.30
C SER A 41 -13.21 -21.59 12.99
N THR A 42 -13.02 -22.90 13.20
CA THR A 42 -11.78 -23.42 13.80
C THR A 42 -10.64 -23.49 12.81
N LYS A 43 -10.95 -23.70 11.53
CA LYS A 43 -9.98 -23.66 10.41
C LYS A 43 -9.28 -22.30 10.33
N GLN A 44 -10.03 -21.20 10.43
CA GLN A 44 -9.47 -19.85 10.38
C GLN A 44 -8.47 -19.62 11.53
N ALA A 45 -8.85 -19.96 12.76
CA ALA A 45 -7.96 -19.82 13.92
C ALA A 45 -6.69 -20.68 13.75
N ALA A 46 -6.84 -21.93 13.29
CA ALA A 46 -5.72 -22.82 13.02
C ALA A 46 -4.76 -22.23 11.98
N LEU A 47 -5.26 -21.70 10.86
CA LEU A 47 -4.44 -21.05 9.83
C LEU A 47 -3.70 -19.82 10.38
N GLN A 48 -4.35 -19.00 11.21
CA GLN A 48 -3.71 -17.86 11.87
C GLN A 48 -2.58 -18.29 12.81
N ALA A 49 -2.78 -19.37 13.59
CA ALA A 49 -1.71 -19.91 14.43
C ALA A 49 -0.55 -20.49 13.59
N LEU A 50 -0.87 -21.20 12.50
CA LEU A 50 0.14 -21.79 11.62
C LEU A 50 0.99 -20.74 10.91
N LYS A 51 0.45 -19.57 10.59
CA LYS A 51 1.20 -18.43 10.01
C LYS A 51 2.47 -18.10 10.79
N HIS A 52 2.42 -18.12 12.12
CA HIS A 52 3.53 -17.74 12.99
C HIS A 52 4.58 -18.86 13.18
N LEU A 53 4.33 -20.06 12.65
CA LEU A 53 5.24 -21.20 12.78
C LEU A 53 6.21 -21.27 11.62
N SER A 54 7.50 -21.05 11.89
CA SER A 54 8.56 -21.06 10.88
C SER A 54 8.88 -22.46 10.33
N ASN A 55 8.79 -23.51 11.14
CA ASN A 55 9.16 -24.88 10.76
C ASN A 55 7.93 -25.79 10.67
N LEU A 56 7.34 -25.90 9.47
CA LEU A 56 6.27 -26.85 9.18
C LEU A 56 6.76 -27.91 8.19
N PRO A 57 6.45 -29.20 8.40
CA PRO A 57 6.77 -30.24 7.43
C PRO A 57 5.95 -30.05 6.16
N LYS A 58 6.45 -30.57 5.03
CA LYS A 58 5.78 -30.47 3.72
C LYS A 58 4.32 -30.93 3.78
N THR A 59 4.03 -32.02 4.47
CA THR A 59 2.67 -32.56 4.63
C THR A 59 1.71 -31.57 5.33
N ALA A 60 2.20 -30.76 6.27
CA ALA A 60 1.42 -29.70 6.89
C ALA A 60 1.18 -28.54 5.91
N LEU A 61 2.19 -28.18 5.12
CA LEU A 61 2.07 -27.13 4.10
C LEU A 61 1.11 -27.53 2.98
N ASP A 62 1.11 -28.79 2.55
CA ASP A 62 0.16 -29.33 1.57
C ASP A 62 -1.28 -29.27 2.11
N LYS A 63 -1.50 -29.60 3.39
CA LYS A 63 -2.81 -29.44 4.06
C LYS A 63 -3.26 -27.99 4.16
N ILE A 64 -2.34 -27.07 4.46
CA ILE A 64 -2.63 -25.63 4.41
C ILE A 64 -3.03 -25.26 2.97
N ALA A 65 -2.24 -25.66 1.97
CA ALA A 65 -2.49 -25.34 0.56
C ALA A 65 -3.85 -25.87 0.06
N ASP A 66 -4.29 -27.03 0.50
CA ASP A 66 -5.63 -27.55 0.19
C ASP A 66 -6.77 -26.64 0.66
N CYS A 67 -6.54 -25.82 1.69
CA CYS A 67 -7.54 -24.86 2.18
C CYS A 67 -7.81 -23.71 1.20
N ILE A 68 -6.97 -23.48 0.19
CA ILE A 68 -7.22 -22.50 -0.90
C ILE A 68 -8.51 -22.86 -1.68
N LYS A 69 -8.87 -24.15 -1.75
CA LYS A 69 -10.08 -24.64 -2.43
C LYS A 69 -11.38 -24.29 -1.69
N ASN A 70 -11.29 -23.77 -0.46
CA ASN A 70 -12.46 -23.40 0.33
C ASN A 70 -13.21 -22.22 -0.32
N ARG A 71 -14.54 -22.23 -0.28
CA ARG A 71 -15.37 -21.14 -0.85
C ARG A 71 -15.38 -19.88 0.01
N ASP A 72 -15.04 -20.01 1.29
CA ASP A 72 -15.03 -18.92 2.24
C ASP A 72 -13.80 -18.00 2.03
N PRO A 73 -14.01 -16.71 1.70
CA PRO A 73 -12.93 -15.75 1.51
C PRO A 73 -12.00 -15.61 2.71
N LEU A 74 -12.53 -15.77 3.93
CA LEU A 74 -11.74 -15.65 5.16
C LEU A 74 -10.75 -16.82 5.27
N ILE A 75 -11.18 -18.02 4.87
CA ILE A 75 -10.30 -19.19 4.81
C ILE A 75 -9.26 -19.02 3.72
N LYS A 76 -9.63 -18.57 2.52
CA LYS A 76 -8.66 -18.28 1.45
C LYS A 76 -7.61 -17.27 1.92
N THR A 77 -8.05 -16.17 2.52
CA THR A 77 -7.17 -15.11 3.06
C THR A 77 -6.23 -15.65 4.13
N ALA A 78 -6.75 -16.39 5.12
CA ALA A 78 -5.95 -16.98 6.18
C ALA A 78 -4.96 -18.03 5.63
N THR A 79 -5.36 -18.78 4.61
CA THR A 79 -4.51 -19.78 3.95
C THR A 79 -3.34 -19.11 3.23
N ILE A 80 -3.62 -18.10 2.40
CA ILE A 80 -2.59 -17.35 1.68
C ILE A 80 -1.62 -16.69 2.67
N ASN A 81 -2.14 -16.08 3.73
CA ASN A 81 -1.30 -15.49 4.78
C ASN A 81 -0.45 -16.51 5.53
N ALA A 82 -0.93 -17.74 5.72
CA ALA A 82 -0.18 -18.81 6.37
C ALA A 82 0.93 -19.38 5.47
N LEU A 83 0.75 -19.34 4.15
CA LEU A 83 1.73 -19.78 3.14
C LEU A 83 2.73 -18.67 2.77
N GLY A 84 2.31 -17.41 2.83
CA GLY A 84 3.10 -16.26 2.42
C GLY A 84 4.43 -16.15 3.18
N GLY A 85 5.49 -15.78 2.47
CA GLY A 85 6.83 -15.65 3.06
C GLY A 85 7.57 -16.96 3.33
N ARG A 86 7.00 -18.11 2.93
CA ARG A 86 7.68 -19.41 3.03
C ARG A 86 8.33 -19.78 1.70
N SER A 87 9.47 -20.47 1.78
CA SER A 87 10.11 -21.12 0.63
C SER A 87 9.24 -22.18 -0.05
N TYR A 88 8.15 -22.61 0.58
CA TYR A 88 7.16 -23.54 0.01
C TYR A 88 6.64 -23.08 -1.35
N LEU A 89 6.37 -21.77 -1.51
CA LEU A 89 5.85 -21.23 -2.76
C LEU A 89 6.86 -21.36 -3.92
N SER A 90 8.17 -21.35 -3.64
CA SER A 90 9.23 -21.55 -4.63
C SER A 90 9.27 -22.97 -5.19
N TYR A 91 8.76 -23.97 -4.45
CA TYR A 91 8.77 -25.39 -4.86
C TYR A 91 7.36 -25.97 -5.13
N SER A 92 6.32 -25.13 -5.17
CA SER A 92 4.94 -25.52 -5.48
C SER A 92 4.31 -24.58 -6.52
N PRO A 93 4.69 -24.72 -7.81
CA PRO A 93 4.22 -23.84 -8.88
C PRO A 93 2.70 -23.80 -9.05
N ASP A 94 2.01 -24.91 -8.80
CA ASP A 94 0.55 -24.98 -8.90
C ASP A 94 -0.15 -24.07 -7.88
N ILE A 95 0.36 -24.04 -6.65
CA ILE A 95 -0.16 -23.17 -5.59
C ILE A 95 0.20 -21.72 -5.87
N LEU A 96 1.43 -21.45 -6.30
CA LEU A 96 1.84 -20.10 -6.69
C LEU A 96 0.96 -19.56 -7.82
N ASN A 97 0.76 -20.33 -8.88
CA ASN A 97 -0.12 -19.98 -10.00
C ASN A 97 -1.55 -19.76 -9.52
N LYS A 98 -2.06 -20.61 -8.62
CA LYS A 98 -3.40 -20.42 -8.06
C LYS A 98 -3.51 -19.11 -7.26
N ILE A 99 -2.51 -18.74 -6.46
CA ILE A 99 -2.51 -17.44 -5.76
C ILE A 99 -2.41 -16.29 -6.77
N ALA A 100 -1.57 -16.43 -7.79
CA ALA A 100 -1.46 -15.45 -8.87
C ALA A 100 -2.77 -15.20 -9.62
N THR A 101 -3.61 -16.23 -9.81
CA THR A 101 -4.95 -16.04 -10.42
C THR A 101 -5.81 -15.06 -9.62
N TYR A 102 -5.62 -14.94 -8.31
CA TYR A 102 -6.33 -13.95 -7.49
C TYR A 102 -5.86 -12.53 -7.72
N ILE A 103 -4.61 -12.33 -8.15
CA ILE A 103 -4.08 -11.02 -8.51
C ILE A 103 -4.59 -10.60 -9.90
N HIS A 104 -4.62 -11.54 -10.86
CA HIS A 104 -5.08 -11.29 -12.23
C HIS A 104 -6.60 -11.11 -12.38
N HIS A 105 -7.41 -11.99 -11.77
CA HIS A 105 -8.84 -12.11 -12.09
C HIS A 105 -9.77 -11.33 -11.15
N ALA A 106 -9.24 -10.38 -10.40
CA ALA A 106 -10.01 -9.58 -9.46
C ALA A 106 -11.16 -8.78 -10.11
N ASP A 107 -11.09 -8.49 -11.41
CA ASP A 107 -12.13 -7.72 -12.12
C ASP A 107 -13.22 -8.61 -12.76
N ALA A 108 -13.03 -9.94 -12.82
CA ALA A 108 -13.86 -10.79 -13.68
C ALA A 108 -14.99 -11.53 -12.95
N GLY A 109 -15.07 -11.48 -11.61
CA GLY A 109 -16.15 -12.15 -10.85
C GLY A 109 -16.26 -13.67 -11.07
N VAL A 110 -15.26 -14.29 -11.72
CA VAL A 110 -15.33 -15.69 -12.19
C VAL A 110 -15.14 -16.69 -11.04
N GLU A 111 -14.43 -16.31 -9.98
CA GLU A 111 -14.19 -17.19 -8.84
C GLU A 111 -14.93 -16.73 -7.58
N VAL A 112 -15.92 -17.52 -7.18
CA VAL A 112 -16.68 -17.32 -5.92
C VAL A 112 -15.69 -17.23 -4.76
N GLY A 113 -15.81 -16.14 -4.00
CA GLY A 113 -15.06 -15.91 -2.77
C GLY A 113 -13.70 -15.22 -2.94
N VAL A 114 -13.42 -14.61 -4.10
CA VAL A 114 -12.30 -13.67 -4.25
C VAL A 114 -12.77 -12.28 -3.85
N THR A 115 -12.22 -11.76 -2.76
CA THR A 115 -12.52 -10.43 -2.21
C THR A 115 -11.27 -9.57 -2.20
N ALA A 116 -11.39 -8.27 -1.95
CA ALA A 116 -10.25 -7.38 -1.71
C ALA A 116 -9.26 -7.95 -0.67
N GLY A 117 -9.75 -8.59 0.39
CA GLY A 117 -8.89 -9.25 1.39
C GLY A 117 -8.09 -10.42 0.83
N VAL A 118 -8.67 -11.22 -0.08
CA VAL A 118 -7.97 -12.31 -0.76
C VAL A 118 -6.90 -11.77 -1.70
N ILE A 119 -7.23 -10.72 -2.46
CA ILE A 119 -6.30 -10.05 -3.39
C ILE A 119 -5.13 -9.44 -2.61
N ALA A 120 -5.43 -8.69 -1.55
CA ALA A 120 -4.43 -8.08 -0.66
C ALA A 120 -3.51 -9.13 -0.03
N ALA A 121 -4.05 -10.27 0.43
CA ALA A 121 -3.25 -11.37 0.95
C ALA A 121 -2.37 -12.01 -0.13
N ALA A 122 -2.92 -12.20 -1.35
CA ALA A 122 -2.17 -12.74 -2.47
C ALA A 122 -0.95 -11.85 -2.79
N ILE A 123 -1.16 -10.56 -2.95
CA ILE A 123 -0.06 -9.61 -3.18
C ILE A 123 0.98 -9.65 -2.04
N GLN A 124 0.53 -9.65 -0.78
CA GLN A 124 1.44 -9.72 0.36
C GLN A 124 2.27 -11.01 0.35
N ALA A 125 1.68 -12.15 -0.02
CA ALA A 125 2.39 -13.43 -0.09
C ALA A 125 3.54 -13.40 -1.11
N PHE A 126 3.35 -12.74 -2.25
CA PHE A 126 4.40 -12.52 -3.26
C PHE A 126 5.51 -11.58 -2.76
N SER A 127 5.20 -10.70 -1.81
CA SER A 127 6.11 -9.63 -1.37
C SER A 127 6.99 -10.00 -0.17
N ILE A 128 6.61 -11.04 0.57
CA ILE A 128 7.36 -11.54 1.74
C ILE A 128 8.24 -12.75 1.35
N GLY A 129 7.96 -13.38 0.20
CA GLY A 129 8.65 -14.57 -0.28
C GLY A 129 9.97 -14.29 -1.00
N ASP A 130 10.36 -15.24 -1.84
CA ASP A 130 11.53 -15.14 -2.71
C ASP A 130 11.38 -13.95 -3.67
N LEU A 131 12.31 -13.00 -3.60
CA LEU A 131 12.30 -11.78 -4.43
C LEU A 131 12.34 -12.09 -5.94
N SER A 132 12.83 -13.28 -6.34
CA SER A 132 12.78 -13.71 -7.74
C SER A 132 11.34 -13.88 -8.23
N ILE A 133 10.46 -14.44 -7.40
CA ILE A 133 9.04 -14.59 -7.70
C ILE A 133 8.39 -13.21 -7.85
N LEU A 134 8.71 -12.26 -6.97
CA LEU A 134 8.15 -10.92 -7.06
C LEU A 134 8.53 -10.23 -8.37
N LYS A 135 9.76 -10.42 -8.85
CA LYS A 135 10.24 -9.81 -10.08
C LYS A 135 9.42 -10.21 -11.31
N ASP A 136 9.03 -11.48 -11.39
CA ASP A 136 8.21 -12.01 -12.50
C ASP A 136 6.78 -11.46 -12.49
N TRP A 137 6.31 -10.98 -11.33
CA TRP A 137 4.93 -10.56 -11.09
C TRP A 137 4.77 -9.07 -10.83
N LEU A 138 5.88 -8.31 -10.79
CA LEU A 138 5.90 -6.93 -10.35
C LEU A 138 4.97 -6.04 -11.19
N GLU A 139 4.98 -6.18 -12.51
CA GLU A 139 4.13 -5.38 -13.40
C GLU A 139 2.63 -5.65 -13.18
N VAL A 140 2.26 -6.92 -13.03
CA VAL A 140 0.87 -7.32 -12.76
C VAL A 140 0.40 -6.76 -11.42
N ILE A 141 1.26 -6.85 -10.40
CA ILE A 141 0.99 -6.33 -9.06
C ILE A 141 0.90 -4.80 -9.09
N ALA A 142 1.82 -4.12 -9.77
CA ALA A 142 1.87 -2.66 -9.86
C ALA A 142 0.59 -2.09 -10.47
N LEU A 143 0.03 -2.73 -11.50
CA LEU A 143 -1.22 -2.28 -12.13
C LEU A 143 -2.44 -2.31 -11.19
N ARG A 144 -2.42 -3.14 -10.13
CA ARG A 144 -3.49 -3.16 -9.10
C ARG A 144 -3.45 -1.93 -8.19
N ILE A 145 -2.52 -1.00 -8.36
CA ILE A 145 -2.56 0.30 -7.67
C ILE A 145 -3.80 1.13 -8.04
N ASN A 146 -4.48 0.78 -9.14
CA ASN A 146 -5.74 1.37 -9.58
C ASN A 146 -6.99 0.59 -9.13
N ASP A 147 -6.84 -0.40 -8.24
CA ASP A 147 -7.96 -1.18 -7.70
C ASP A 147 -8.99 -0.26 -7.02
N GLY A 148 -10.28 -0.59 -7.14
CA GLY A 148 -11.35 0.15 -6.48
C GLY A 148 -11.29 0.05 -4.95
N ASP A 149 -10.71 -1.02 -4.40
CA ASP A 149 -10.57 -1.21 -2.97
C ASP A 149 -9.26 -0.62 -2.43
N LYS A 150 -9.41 0.28 -1.45
CA LYS A 150 -8.32 0.99 -0.79
C LYS A 150 -7.30 0.08 -0.10
N GLU A 151 -7.74 -1.07 0.44
CA GLU A 151 -6.82 -2.00 1.11
C GLU A 151 -5.89 -2.66 0.09
N VAL A 152 -6.40 -2.98 -1.11
CA VAL A 152 -5.56 -3.48 -2.20
C VAL A 152 -4.57 -2.41 -2.62
N ARG A 153 -5.03 -1.18 -2.90
CA ARG A 153 -4.13 -0.08 -3.28
C ARG A 153 -3.04 0.18 -2.24
N ASN A 154 -3.40 0.17 -0.95
CA ASN A 154 -2.47 0.38 0.15
C ASN A 154 -1.41 -0.72 0.19
N VAL A 155 -1.80 -1.99 0.01
CA VAL A 155 -0.84 -3.09 -0.09
C VAL A 155 0.10 -2.88 -1.28
N ILE A 156 -0.40 -2.51 -2.47
CA ILE A 156 0.48 -2.23 -3.63
C ILE A 156 1.52 -1.17 -3.31
N VAL A 157 1.09 -0.06 -2.71
CA VAL A 157 2.01 1.01 -2.30
C VAL A 157 3.08 0.48 -1.33
N GLN A 158 2.71 -0.34 -0.34
CA GLN A 158 3.68 -0.96 0.58
C GLN A 158 4.68 -1.89 -0.11
N VAL A 159 4.24 -2.61 -1.15
CA VAL A 159 5.09 -3.52 -1.92
C VAL A 159 6.08 -2.75 -2.78
N LEU A 160 5.59 -1.78 -3.54
CA LEU A 160 6.41 -0.95 -4.43
C LEU A 160 7.45 -0.16 -3.62
N ILE A 161 7.10 0.34 -2.43
CA ILE A 161 8.02 1.09 -1.56
C ILE A 161 9.27 0.30 -1.15
N ARG A 162 9.17 -1.03 -1.11
CA ARG A 162 10.27 -1.92 -0.73
C ARG A 162 11.19 -2.27 -1.89
N GLN A 163 10.81 -1.94 -3.12
CA GLN A 163 11.62 -2.23 -4.30
C GLN A 163 12.68 -1.14 -4.50
N SER A 164 13.91 -1.56 -4.81
CA SER A 164 15.00 -0.64 -5.14
C SER A 164 15.01 -0.23 -6.61
N ASP A 165 14.47 -1.07 -7.50
CA ASP A 165 14.68 -0.99 -8.95
C ASP A 165 13.34 -0.75 -9.68
N LEU A 166 12.61 0.30 -9.26
CA LEU A 166 11.35 0.67 -9.92
C LEU A 166 11.61 1.44 -11.23
N SER A 167 10.87 1.08 -12.29
CA SER A 167 10.88 1.81 -13.56
C SER A 167 10.13 3.15 -13.45
N GLU A 168 10.31 4.04 -14.43
CA GLU A 168 9.57 5.30 -14.52
C GLU A 168 8.05 5.11 -14.50
N GLU A 169 7.54 4.04 -15.13
CA GLU A 169 6.10 3.73 -15.13
C GLU A 169 5.58 3.46 -13.72
N HIS A 170 6.35 2.75 -12.89
CA HIS A 170 6.03 2.55 -11.48
C HIS A 170 6.03 3.85 -10.68
N LEU A 171 6.96 4.76 -10.96
CA LEU A 171 7.00 6.09 -10.34
C LEU A 171 5.75 6.90 -10.72
N ASN A 172 5.34 6.85 -11.99
CA ASN A 172 4.15 7.53 -12.50
C ASN A 172 2.87 6.98 -11.86
N LEU A 173 2.78 5.67 -11.68
CA LEU A 173 1.70 5.02 -10.94
C LEU A 173 1.60 5.51 -9.49
N LEU A 174 2.73 5.61 -8.79
CA LEU A 174 2.79 6.14 -7.42
C LEU A 174 2.47 7.65 -7.39
N ALA A 175 2.97 8.44 -8.34
CA ALA A 175 2.65 9.86 -8.46
C ALA A 175 1.15 10.10 -8.63
N ALA A 176 0.46 9.25 -9.39
CA ALA A 176 -0.99 9.31 -9.54
C ALA A 176 -1.76 9.08 -8.22
N ARG A 177 -1.13 8.43 -7.22
CA ARG A 177 -1.73 8.16 -5.91
C ARG A 177 -1.57 9.28 -4.87
N ILE A 178 -0.91 10.39 -5.21
CA ILE A 178 -0.80 11.55 -4.30
C ILE A 178 -2.19 12.12 -3.94
N ASN A 179 -3.16 12.05 -4.86
CA ASN A 179 -4.54 12.44 -4.61
C ASN A 179 -5.49 11.25 -4.42
N ASP A 180 -4.98 10.11 -3.92
CA ASP A 180 -5.85 8.98 -3.61
C ASP A 180 -6.90 9.35 -2.55
N GLU A 181 -8.06 8.72 -2.60
CA GLU A 181 -9.12 8.95 -1.62
C GLU A 181 -8.69 8.52 -0.20
N ASP A 182 -7.88 7.47 -0.10
CA ASP A 182 -7.38 6.90 1.16
C ASP A 182 -6.08 7.56 1.60
N GLU A 183 -6.01 7.93 2.88
CA GLU A 183 -4.88 8.65 3.46
C GLU A 183 -3.59 7.82 3.51
N LYS A 184 -3.68 6.52 3.80
CA LYS A 184 -2.50 5.66 3.89
C LYS A 184 -1.87 5.47 2.52
N VAL A 185 -2.71 5.34 1.48
CA VAL A 185 -2.27 5.26 0.08
C VAL A 185 -1.54 6.55 -0.31
N ARG A 186 -2.15 7.73 -0.05
CA ARG A 186 -1.51 9.03 -0.30
C ARG A 186 -0.16 9.15 0.40
N LEU A 187 -0.13 8.92 1.72
CA LEU A 187 1.07 9.10 2.53
C LEU A 187 2.19 8.15 2.11
N GLY A 188 1.85 6.90 1.77
CA GLY A 188 2.82 5.94 1.25
C GLY A 188 3.45 6.40 -0.06
N ALA A 189 2.63 6.83 -1.03
CA ALA A 189 3.10 7.34 -2.32
C ALA A 189 4.03 8.55 -2.15
N VAL A 190 3.63 9.52 -1.31
CA VAL A 190 4.42 10.71 -1.00
C VAL A 190 5.78 10.35 -0.38
N LYS A 191 5.79 9.52 0.67
CA LYS A 191 7.03 9.08 1.33
C LYS A 191 7.97 8.32 0.40
N PHE A 192 7.42 7.61 -0.59
CA PHE A 192 8.24 6.91 -1.57
C PHE A 192 8.95 7.87 -2.51
N LEU A 193 8.17 8.77 -3.11
CA LEU A 193 8.65 9.73 -4.11
C LEU A 193 9.65 10.70 -3.49
N GLU A 194 9.51 11.01 -2.20
CA GLU A 194 10.48 11.77 -1.41
C GLU A 194 11.87 11.14 -1.40
N ARG A 195 11.95 9.81 -1.30
CA ARG A 195 13.22 9.07 -1.22
C ARG A 195 13.93 8.95 -2.56
N GLN A 196 13.25 9.24 -3.67
CA GLN A 196 13.84 9.12 -5.00
C GLN A 196 14.85 10.24 -5.20
N LYS A 197 16.08 9.89 -5.60
CA LYS A 197 17.13 10.88 -5.87
C LYS A 197 16.85 11.68 -7.15
N THR A 198 16.21 11.04 -8.12
CA THR A 198 15.90 11.60 -9.43
C THR A 198 14.47 11.23 -9.80
N LEU A 199 13.71 12.19 -10.29
CA LEU A 199 12.38 12.00 -10.84
C LEU A 199 12.38 12.56 -12.27
N THR A 200 11.66 11.94 -13.18
CA THR A 200 11.56 12.44 -14.56
C THR A 200 10.59 13.61 -14.65
N ASP A 201 10.70 14.41 -15.70
CA ASP A 201 9.78 15.52 -15.97
C ASP A 201 8.32 15.04 -16.03
N GLU A 202 8.08 13.83 -16.55
CA GLU A 202 6.73 13.27 -16.60
C GLU A 202 6.21 12.91 -15.21
N THR A 203 7.01 12.27 -14.36
CA THR A 203 6.61 11.99 -12.97
C THR A 203 6.32 13.28 -12.22
N LEU A 204 7.19 14.29 -12.35
CA LEU A 204 6.99 15.61 -11.74
C LEU A 204 5.71 16.29 -12.24
N ARG A 205 5.40 16.17 -13.54
CA ARG A 205 4.17 16.70 -14.14
C ARG A 205 2.91 16.04 -13.57
N ILE A 206 2.92 14.72 -13.41
CA ILE A 206 1.83 13.97 -12.79
C ILE A 206 1.64 14.40 -11.34
N MET A 207 2.73 14.49 -10.57
CA MET A 207 2.71 14.93 -9.17
C MET A 207 2.09 16.32 -9.04
N ALA A 208 2.55 17.29 -9.83
CA ALA A 208 2.01 18.65 -9.85
C ALA A 208 0.50 18.65 -10.12
N SER A 209 0.04 17.87 -11.11
CA SER A 209 -1.38 17.77 -11.43
C SER A 209 -2.19 17.18 -10.28
N GLN A 210 -1.70 16.11 -9.62
CA GLN A 210 -2.41 15.49 -8.51
C GLN A 210 -2.46 16.40 -7.28
N ILE A 211 -1.41 17.15 -7.01
CA ILE A 211 -1.36 18.12 -5.91
C ILE A 211 -2.36 19.24 -6.14
N ILE A 212 -2.43 19.81 -7.34
CA ILE A 212 -3.45 20.82 -7.67
C ILE A 212 -4.86 20.27 -7.44
N ASN A 213 -5.12 19.04 -7.88
CA ASN A 213 -6.41 18.39 -7.66
C ASN A 213 -6.70 18.20 -6.16
N LEU A 214 -5.72 17.71 -5.39
CA LEU A 214 -5.83 17.51 -3.95
C LEU A 214 -6.13 18.83 -3.23
N LEU A 215 -5.38 19.88 -3.55
CA LEU A 215 -5.57 21.22 -2.99
C LEU A 215 -6.97 21.74 -3.36
N ASN A 216 -7.44 21.54 -4.59
CA ASN A 216 -8.79 21.97 -4.99
C ASN A 216 -9.91 21.23 -4.26
N GLN A 217 -9.72 19.93 -3.98
CA GLN A 217 -10.73 19.06 -3.40
C GLN A 217 -10.76 19.05 -1.87
N ARG A 218 -9.63 19.30 -1.19
CA ARG A 218 -9.50 19.10 0.27
C ARG A 218 -8.89 20.32 0.95
N GLU A 219 -9.75 21.12 1.59
CA GLU A 219 -9.40 22.42 2.21
C GLU A 219 -8.54 22.33 3.48
N MET A 220 -8.31 21.14 4.06
CA MET A 220 -7.59 20.98 5.34
C MET A 220 -6.26 20.20 5.26
N LEU A 221 -5.75 19.82 4.08
CA LEU A 221 -4.54 18.99 3.95
C LEU A 221 -3.24 19.79 3.71
N HIS A 222 -3.28 21.10 3.93
CA HIS A 222 -2.18 22.02 3.64
C HIS A 222 -0.96 21.78 4.52
N SER A 223 -1.15 21.47 5.80
CA SER A 223 -0.06 21.29 6.76
C SER A 223 0.72 20.00 6.51
N GLU A 224 0.09 18.83 6.43
CA GLU A 224 0.84 17.56 6.39
C GLU A 224 1.66 17.31 5.12
N LEU A 225 1.21 17.81 3.96
CA LEU A 225 1.88 17.60 2.67
C LEU A 225 3.00 18.61 2.40
N LEU A 226 2.84 19.85 2.90
CA LEU A 226 3.84 20.91 2.73
C LEU A 226 4.86 20.95 3.87
N LEU A 227 4.46 20.59 5.10
CA LEU A 227 5.32 20.69 6.29
C LEU A 227 6.27 19.48 6.47
N ARG A 228 6.18 18.43 5.65
CA ARG A 228 7.07 17.25 5.74
C ARG A 228 8.27 17.30 4.77
N GLY A 229 8.75 18.48 4.37
CA GLY A 229 10.04 18.62 3.67
C GLY A 229 10.01 18.39 2.15
N LEU A 230 8.83 18.44 1.54
CA LEU A 230 8.66 18.26 0.10
C LEU A 230 8.30 19.54 -0.66
N ALA A 231 8.26 20.68 0.05
CA ALA A 231 7.86 21.97 -0.49
C ALA A 231 8.58 22.25 -1.82
N HIS A 232 9.91 22.30 -1.85
CA HIS A 232 10.65 22.65 -3.06
C HIS A 232 10.47 21.66 -4.23
N ARG A 233 10.53 20.34 -3.95
CA ARG A 233 10.34 19.30 -4.99
C ARG A 233 8.94 19.32 -5.63
N PHE A 234 7.95 19.81 -4.90
CA PHE A 234 6.59 20.00 -5.44
C PHE A 234 6.37 21.39 -6.03
N LEU A 235 6.93 22.42 -5.39
CA LEU A 235 6.83 23.82 -5.79
C LEU A 235 7.45 24.04 -7.16
N LEU A 236 8.65 23.52 -7.43
CA LEU A 236 9.33 23.72 -8.70
C LEU A 236 8.48 23.24 -9.92
N PRO A 237 7.95 22.00 -9.96
CA PRO A 237 7.03 21.57 -11.01
C PRO A 237 5.71 22.35 -11.06
N LEU A 238 5.14 22.75 -9.91
CA LEU A 238 3.92 23.56 -9.85
C LEU A 238 4.14 24.94 -10.48
N LEU A 239 5.28 25.56 -10.18
CA LEU A 239 5.72 26.84 -10.71
C LEU A 239 6.00 26.75 -12.22
N LEU A 240 6.72 25.74 -12.69
CA LEU A 240 6.91 25.53 -14.13
C LEU A 240 5.57 25.39 -14.90
N ARG A 241 4.53 24.88 -14.23
CA ARG A 241 3.17 24.77 -14.81
C ARG A 241 2.36 26.07 -14.73
N SER A 242 2.67 26.99 -13.80
CA SER A 242 1.94 28.27 -13.68
C SER A 242 2.07 29.15 -14.93
N PHE A 243 3.12 28.95 -15.72
CA PHE A 243 3.26 29.61 -17.02
C PHE A 243 2.28 29.10 -18.09
N LYS A 244 1.65 27.93 -17.88
CA LYS A 244 0.69 27.33 -18.82
C LYS A 244 -0.75 27.42 -18.33
N THR A 245 -0.98 27.69 -17.03
CA THR A 245 -2.30 27.79 -16.39
C THR A 245 -2.23 28.87 -15.30
N HIS A 246 -3.23 29.73 -15.12
CA HIS A 246 -3.23 30.72 -14.03
C HIS A 246 -3.21 29.97 -12.69
N LEU A 247 -2.03 29.89 -12.09
CA LEU A 247 -1.75 29.24 -10.82
C LEU A 247 -0.83 30.20 -10.03
N ALA A 248 -1.35 30.86 -9.01
CA ALA A 248 -0.56 31.70 -8.13
C ALA A 248 -0.67 31.19 -6.70
N TRP A 249 0.47 30.96 -6.05
CA TRP A 249 0.52 30.65 -4.63
C TRP A 249 1.29 31.78 -3.94
N TYR A 250 0.67 32.41 -2.94
CA TYR A 250 1.26 33.48 -2.15
C TYR A 250 0.86 33.40 -0.67
N PHE A 251 1.58 34.10 0.18
CA PHE A 251 1.26 34.31 1.59
C PHE A 251 0.74 35.73 1.80
N ARG A 252 -0.28 35.88 2.64
CA ARG A 252 -0.82 37.18 3.05
C ARG A 252 -1.33 37.06 4.48
N ASP A 253 -0.92 37.98 5.35
CA ASP A 253 -1.37 38.05 6.75
C ASP A 253 -1.15 36.75 7.57
N GLY A 254 -0.08 36.00 7.28
CA GLY A 254 0.23 34.71 7.93
C GLY A 254 -0.58 33.51 7.40
N GLU A 255 -1.41 33.74 6.39
CA GLU A 255 -2.25 32.73 5.73
C GLU A 255 -1.72 32.44 4.32
N SER A 256 -1.78 31.18 3.91
CA SER A 256 -1.41 30.76 2.56
C SER A 256 -2.60 30.82 1.61
N TYR A 257 -2.40 31.24 0.36
CA TYR A 257 -3.44 31.40 -0.66
C TYR A 257 -3.05 30.70 -1.95
N LEU A 258 -3.96 29.90 -2.51
CA LEU A 258 -3.81 29.32 -3.84
C LEU A 258 -4.90 29.88 -4.77
N GLU A 259 -4.46 30.57 -5.80
CA GLU A 259 -5.28 31.03 -6.93
C GLU A 259 -5.11 30.10 -8.10
N THR A 260 -6.24 29.68 -8.67
CA THR A 260 -6.31 28.91 -9.91
C THR A 260 -7.20 29.67 -10.90
N ASN A 261 -7.23 29.24 -12.17
CA ASN A 261 -8.17 29.75 -13.19
C ASN A 261 -9.63 29.90 -12.71
N ASN A 262 -10.06 29.09 -11.72
CA ASN A 262 -11.47 28.95 -11.34
C ASN A 262 -11.80 29.42 -9.92
N ALA A 263 -10.80 29.70 -9.06
CA ALA A 263 -11.03 30.11 -7.67
C ALA A 263 -9.76 30.62 -6.97
N THR A 264 -9.93 31.59 -6.08
CA THR A 264 -8.98 31.95 -5.01
C THR A 264 -9.49 31.33 -3.70
N LYS A 265 -8.65 30.56 -3.00
CA LYS A 265 -9.00 29.95 -1.71
C LYS A 265 -7.90 30.20 -0.66
N SER A 266 -8.29 30.66 0.53
CA SER A 266 -7.42 30.71 1.72
C SER A 266 -7.19 29.30 2.26
N ARG A 267 -5.95 28.98 2.61
CA ARG A 267 -5.47 27.61 2.84
C ARG A 267 -4.96 27.35 4.27
N GLY A 268 -5.11 28.31 5.17
CA GLY A 268 -4.75 28.17 6.59
C GLY A 268 -3.37 28.71 6.95
N ARG A 269 -3.16 28.87 8.26
CA ARG A 269 -1.90 29.29 8.89
C ARG A 269 -0.83 28.22 8.74
N CYS A 270 0.34 28.59 8.22
CA CYS A 270 1.52 27.73 8.14
C CYS A 270 2.56 28.22 9.16
N ASP A 271 2.60 27.60 10.34
CA ASP A 271 3.46 28.08 11.44
C ASP A 271 4.79 27.29 11.60
N GLU A 272 5.11 26.28 10.75
CA GLU A 272 6.14 25.29 11.13
C GLU A 272 7.22 24.90 10.08
N VAL A 273 7.23 25.44 8.85
CA VAL A 273 8.34 25.21 7.89
C VAL A 273 8.65 26.50 7.14
N ASP A 274 9.94 26.74 6.83
CA ASP A 274 10.44 27.79 5.94
C ASP A 274 9.97 27.57 4.47
N ILE A 275 8.66 27.39 4.27
CA ILE A 275 8.01 27.21 2.96
C ILE A 275 8.29 28.42 2.08
N GLU A 276 8.42 29.62 2.67
CA GLU A 276 8.86 30.83 1.97
C GLU A 276 10.25 30.63 1.35
N VAL A 277 11.24 30.16 2.12
CA VAL A 277 12.60 29.89 1.62
C VAL A 277 12.60 28.84 0.51
N GLU A 278 11.87 27.74 0.70
CA GLU A 278 11.75 26.67 -0.29
C GLU A 278 11.04 27.15 -1.57
N MET A 279 10.06 28.06 -1.44
CA MET A 279 9.36 28.68 -2.55
C MET A 279 10.24 29.68 -3.29
N GLU A 280 11.00 30.52 -2.58
CA GLU A 280 12.01 31.40 -3.17
C GLU A 280 13.02 30.59 -3.99
N SER A 281 13.57 29.53 -3.39
CA SER A 281 14.53 28.65 -4.05
C SER A 281 13.95 27.98 -5.30
N ALA A 282 12.71 27.47 -5.22
CA ALA A 282 12.05 26.85 -6.37
C ALA A 282 11.74 27.87 -7.50
N ARG A 283 11.46 29.13 -7.15
CA ARG A 283 11.23 30.20 -8.12
C ARG A 283 12.50 30.61 -8.85
N GLU A 284 13.61 30.76 -8.12
CA GLU A 284 14.92 31.05 -8.70
C GLU A 284 15.32 29.96 -9.70
N GLU A 285 15.18 28.69 -9.31
CA GLU A 285 15.47 27.55 -10.18
C GLU A 285 14.55 27.48 -11.41
N ALA A 286 13.26 27.81 -11.24
CA ALA A 286 12.32 27.93 -12.36
C ALA A 286 12.58 29.15 -13.27
N GLY A 287 13.57 30.00 -12.96
CA GLY A 287 13.84 31.23 -13.69
C GLY A 287 12.70 32.24 -13.60
N MET A 288 11.89 32.18 -12.54
CA MET A 288 10.78 33.10 -12.34
C MET A 288 11.28 34.48 -11.89
N PRO A 289 10.64 35.57 -12.34
CA PRO A 289 10.96 36.89 -11.84
C PRO A 289 10.66 36.99 -10.32
N PRO A 290 11.42 37.80 -9.56
CA PRO A 290 11.13 38.06 -8.16
C PRO A 290 9.69 38.55 -7.99
N VAL A 291 8.98 38.06 -6.97
CA VAL A 291 7.68 38.65 -6.62
C VAL A 291 7.97 40.06 -6.12
N ALA A 292 7.38 41.07 -6.76
CA ALA A 292 7.43 42.42 -6.22
C ALA A 292 6.69 42.40 -4.87
N VAL A 293 7.44 42.43 -3.77
CA VAL A 293 6.88 42.63 -2.44
C VAL A 293 6.35 44.06 -2.43
N LEU A 294 5.05 44.22 -2.67
CA LEU A 294 4.37 45.48 -2.43
C LEU A 294 4.28 45.65 -0.91
N TYR A 295 5.28 46.30 -0.33
CA TYR A 295 5.18 46.82 1.03
C TYR A 295 4.02 47.81 1.06
N SER A 296 2.94 47.44 1.75
CA SER A 296 1.86 48.35 2.15
C SER A 296 2.28 49.16 3.37
#